data_AF-A0A3M2A5U7-F1
#
_entry.id   AF-A0A3M2A5U7-F1
#
_cell.length_a   1.000
_cell.length_b   1.000
_cell.length_c   1.000
_cell.angle_alpha   90.00
_cell.angle_beta   90.00
_cell.angle_gamma   90.00
#
_symmetry.space_group_name_H-M   'P 1'
#
loop_
_entity.id
_entity.type
_entity.pdbx_description
1 polymer ?
#
loop_
_entity_poly.entity_id
_entity_poly.type
_entity_poly.pdbx_seq_one_letter_code
_entity_poly.pdbx_strand_id
1 'polypeptide(L)'
;MPSPTATTETPTMTDPKPIVRPARPRTIAVKRLTKEESRIGALLYPERTYWRPKTRGDCANVARPCPYVSCKYHLYMDVHPTKGSIKINFPDKEVWELEHSCALDVADTGGITLEEVGEILNLTRERIRQLEAEGLRKLEAAGGSELVEYLVSQPRVGGGL
;
A
#
# COMPACT_ATOMS: atom_id res chain seq x y z
N MET A 1 24.58 56.22 3.99
CA MET A 1 24.63 54.94 3.25
C MET A 1 25.55 53.98 4.00
N PRO A 2 25.06 53.14 4.92
CA PRO A 2 25.86 52.05 5.47
C PRO A 2 25.84 50.86 4.49
N SER A 3 27.01 50.27 4.29
CA SER A 3 27.23 49.10 3.42
C SER A 3 26.60 47.85 4.06
N PRO A 4 25.84 47.02 3.32
CA PRO A 4 25.34 45.77 3.87
C PRO A 4 26.49 44.76 3.96
N THR A 5 26.86 44.39 5.18
CA THR A 5 27.79 43.29 5.45
C THR A 5 27.12 41.99 5.04
N ALA A 6 27.67 41.31 4.03
CA ALA A 6 27.22 39.98 3.62
C ALA A 6 27.45 38.99 4.76
N THR A 7 26.36 38.52 5.37
CA THR A 7 26.39 37.39 6.30
C THR A 7 26.49 36.12 5.47
N THR A 8 27.67 35.51 5.45
CA THR A 8 27.86 34.17 4.87
C THR A 8 27.19 33.16 5.80
N GLU A 9 25.93 32.84 5.56
CA GLU A 9 25.27 31.71 6.20
C GLU A 9 25.94 30.43 5.72
N THR A 10 26.57 29.72 6.66
CA THR A 10 27.15 28.41 6.38
C THR A 10 26.01 27.40 6.28
N PRO A 11 25.90 26.60 5.20
CA PRO A 11 24.83 25.62 5.10
C PRO A 11 25.01 24.59 6.23
N THR A 12 24.05 24.54 7.15
CA THR A 12 23.99 23.56 8.22
C THR A 12 23.89 22.17 7.58
N MET A 13 24.95 21.37 7.71
CA MET A 13 24.90 19.94 7.41
C MET A 13 23.87 19.30 8.34
N THR A 14 22.64 19.08 7.84
CA THR A 14 21.65 18.26 8.53
C THR A 14 22.18 16.85 8.64
N ASP A 15 22.22 16.34 9.87
CA ASP A 15 22.62 14.96 10.15
C ASP A 15 21.83 13.98 9.24
N PRO A 16 22.50 12.99 8.63
CA PRO A 16 21.81 12.03 7.78
C PRO A 16 20.77 11.28 8.62
N LYS A 17 19.52 11.28 8.15
CA LYS A 17 18.41 10.59 8.81
C LYS A 17 18.77 9.12 9.02
N PRO A 18 18.60 8.57 10.24
CA PRO A 18 18.98 7.18 10.51
C PRO A 18 18.21 6.23 9.58
N ILE A 19 18.91 5.25 9.02
CA ILE A 19 18.32 4.23 8.16
C ILE A 19 17.54 3.26 9.04
N VAL A 20 16.25 3.55 9.25
CA VAL A 20 15.32 2.64 9.94
C VAL A 20 14.84 1.60 8.94
N ARG A 21 15.16 0.33 9.20
CA ARG A 21 14.63 -0.78 8.39
C ARG A 21 13.19 -1.06 8.83
N PRO A 22 12.19 -1.03 7.93
CA PRO A 22 10.82 -1.33 8.30
C PRO A 22 10.70 -2.77 8.79
N ALA A 23 9.78 -3.03 9.73
CA ALA A 23 9.51 -4.39 10.16
C ALA A 23 9.02 -5.22 8.98
N ARG A 24 9.45 -6.49 8.91
CA ARG A 24 9.07 -7.38 7.81
C ARG A 24 7.57 -7.72 7.90
N PRO A 25 6.85 -7.79 6.78
CA PRO A 25 5.45 -8.21 6.78
C PRO A 25 5.24 -9.53 7.53
N ARG A 26 4.16 -9.59 8.33
CA ARG A 26 3.83 -10.75 9.17
C ARG A 26 2.60 -11.45 8.63
N THR A 27 2.70 -12.75 8.37
CA THR A 27 1.52 -13.56 8.01
C THR A 27 0.93 -14.21 9.26
N ILE A 28 -0.35 -13.94 9.50
CA ILE A 28 -1.19 -14.60 10.50
C ILE A 28 -1.88 -15.76 9.79
N ALA A 29 -1.48 -16.98 10.13
CA ALA A 29 -2.20 -18.17 9.70
C ALA A 29 -3.53 -18.24 10.43
N VAL A 30 -4.62 -18.44 9.70
CA VAL A 30 -5.92 -18.68 10.34
C VAL A 30 -5.86 -20.04 10.99
N LYS A 31 -5.94 -20.08 12.33
CA LYS A 31 -6.19 -21.33 13.06
C LYS A 31 -7.44 -21.94 12.44
N ARG A 32 -7.39 -23.20 12.00
CA ARG A 32 -8.61 -23.93 11.63
C ARG A 32 -9.44 -24.05 12.90
N LEU A 33 -10.41 -23.15 13.05
CA LEU A 33 -11.39 -23.23 14.12
C LEU A 33 -12.19 -24.52 13.89
N THR A 34 -12.40 -25.27 14.96
CA THR A 34 -13.38 -26.35 14.96
C THR A 34 -14.77 -25.78 14.65
N LYS A 35 -15.69 -26.64 14.21
CA LYS A 35 -17.10 -26.22 13.99
C LYS A 35 -17.70 -25.60 15.25
N GLU A 36 -17.37 -26.14 16.43
CA GLU A 36 -17.87 -25.61 17.70
C GLU A 36 -17.23 -24.26 18.06
N GLU A 37 -15.90 -24.09 17.92
CA GLU A 37 -15.26 -22.78 18.12
C GLU A 37 -15.84 -21.71 17.18
N SER A 38 -16.13 -22.07 15.93
CA SER A 38 -16.78 -21.16 14.97
C SER A 38 -18.23 -20.84 15.36
N ARG A 39 -18.98 -21.82 15.87
CA ARG A 39 -20.35 -21.65 16.38
C ARG A 39 -20.38 -20.74 17.59
N ILE A 40 -19.49 -20.96 18.55
CA ILE A 40 -19.31 -20.13 19.74
C ILE A 40 -18.94 -18.70 19.32
N GLY A 41 -17.97 -18.52 18.42
CA GLY A 41 -17.60 -17.21 17.91
C GLY A 41 -18.77 -16.48 17.25
N ALA A 42 -19.59 -17.19 16.47
CA ALA A 42 -20.80 -16.64 15.86
C ALA A 42 -21.87 -16.22 16.88
N LEU A 43 -21.97 -16.93 18.00
CA LEU A 43 -22.91 -16.62 19.08
C LEU A 43 -22.43 -15.44 19.94
N LEU A 44 -21.11 -15.37 20.20
CA LEU A 44 -20.49 -14.29 20.96
C LEU A 44 -20.45 -12.96 20.19
N TYR A 45 -20.29 -13.03 18.87
CA TYR A 45 -20.25 -11.87 17.97
C TYR A 45 -21.33 -12.00 16.88
N PRO A 46 -22.62 -11.83 17.24
CA PRO A 46 -23.74 -12.03 16.32
C PRO A 46 -23.84 -10.93 15.27
N GLU A 47 -23.24 -9.76 15.53
CA GLU A 47 -23.19 -8.65 14.58
C GLU A 47 -22.27 -8.98 13.41
N ARG A 48 -22.88 -9.22 12.25
CA ARG A 48 -22.16 -9.49 10.99
C ARG A 48 -22.33 -8.40 9.95
N THR A 49 -23.19 -7.42 10.21
CA THR A 49 -23.71 -6.54 9.19
C THR A 49 -23.59 -5.10 9.65
N TYR A 50 -22.43 -4.52 9.42
CA TYR A 50 -22.24 -3.07 9.41
C TYR A 50 -22.30 -2.57 7.96
N TRP A 51 -22.60 -1.28 7.78
CA TRP A 51 -22.55 -0.68 6.45
C TRP A 51 -21.11 -0.69 5.91
N ARG A 52 -20.93 -1.30 4.74
CA ARG A 52 -19.66 -1.37 4.03
C ARG A 52 -19.87 -0.93 2.58
N PRO A 53 -19.03 -0.01 2.06
CA PRO A 53 -19.15 0.45 0.69
C PRO A 53 -18.92 -0.71 -0.28
N LYS A 54 -19.73 -0.77 -1.34
CA LYS A 54 -19.64 -1.82 -2.37
C LYS A 54 -18.92 -1.34 -3.61
N THR A 55 -19.04 -0.05 -3.91
CA THR A 55 -18.45 0.58 -5.08
C THR A 55 -17.43 1.65 -4.69
N ARG A 56 -16.61 2.07 -5.65
CA ARG A 56 -15.68 3.20 -5.46
C ARG A 56 -16.42 4.50 -5.15
N GLY A 57 -17.58 4.72 -5.76
CA GLY A 57 -18.42 5.90 -5.47
C GLY A 57 -18.85 5.94 -4.00
N ASP A 58 -19.16 4.79 -3.40
CA ASP A 58 -19.56 4.70 -1.99
C ASP A 58 -18.38 4.97 -1.03
N CYS A 59 -17.14 4.62 -1.42
CA CYS A 59 -15.97 4.74 -0.54
C CYS A 59 -15.04 5.92 -0.84
N ALA A 60 -15.25 6.68 -1.92
CA ALA A 60 -14.38 7.79 -2.28
C ALA A 60 -14.24 8.80 -1.13
N ASN A 61 -15.36 9.13 -0.47
CA ASN A 61 -15.45 10.16 0.56
C ASN A 61 -15.41 9.64 2.02
N VAL A 62 -15.04 8.38 2.25
CA VAL A 62 -14.89 7.88 3.64
C VAL A 62 -13.61 8.44 4.26
N ALA A 63 -13.56 8.51 5.60
CA ALA A 63 -12.38 9.00 6.31
C ALA A 63 -11.09 8.27 5.90
N ARG A 64 -9.97 9.00 5.89
CA ARG A 64 -8.63 8.47 5.68
C ARG A 64 -7.79 8.65 6.96
N PRO A 65 -6.96 7.66 7.37
CA PRO A 65 -6.82 6.32 6.80
C PRO A 65 -8.11 5.49 6.78
N CYS A 66 -8.29 4.67 5.73
CA CYS A 66 -9.55 3.98 5.45
C CYS A 66 -9.90 2.97 6.57
N PRO A 67 -11.10 3.03 7.18
CA PRO A 67 -11.46 2.10 8.26
C PRO A 67 -11.75 0.68 7.76
N TYR A 68 -11.93 0.50 6.45
CA TYR A 68 -12.28 -0.79 5.85
C TYR A 68 -11.04 -1.63 5.54
N VAL A 69 -10.28 -2.01 6.58
CA VAL A 69 -9.00 -2.73 6.45
C VAL A 69 -9.07 -4.09 5.75
N SER A 70 -10.27 -4.69 5.70
CA SER A 70 -10.53 -5.94 4.97
C SER A 70 -10.83 -5.75 3.48
N CYS A 71 -10.74 -4.52 2.95
CA CYS A 71 -10.88 -4.25 1.53
C CYS A 71 -9.68 -4.79 0.75
N LYS A 72 -9.91 -5.36 -0.43
CA LYS A 72 -8.86 -5.91 -1.30
C LYS A 72 -7.84 -4.87 -1.80
N TYR A 73 -8.18 -3.58 -1.70
CA TYR A 73 -7.32 -2.46 -2.08
C TYR A 73 -6.64 -1.79 -0.88
N HIS A 74 -6.85 -2.30 0.33
CA HIS A 74 -6.31 -1.71 1.54
C HIS A 74 -4.82 -2.05 1.68
N LEU A 75 -3.99 -1.06 1.97
CA LEU A 75 -2.52 -1.24 1.97
C LEU A 75 -1.98 -1.86 3.28
N TYR A 76 -2.77 -1.83 4.35
CA TYR A 76 -2.36 -2.39 5.65
C TYR A 76 -2.30 -3.92 5.69
N MET A 77 -3.28 -4.60 5.08
CA MET A 77 -3.37 -6.06 5.15
C MET A 77 -3.95 -6.70 3.88
N ASP A 78 -3.41 -7.87 3.54
CA ASP A 78 -3.87 -8.72 2.44
C ASP A 78 -4.49 -10.00 3.00
N VAL A 79 -5.71 -10.34 2.56
CA VAL A 79 -6.38 -11.60 2.94
C VAL A 79 -6.32 -12.57 1.77
N HIS A 80 -5.74 -13.74 1.98
CA HIS A 80 -5.70 -14.77 0.94
C HIS A 80 -7.13 -15.30 0.68
N PRO A 81 -7.66 -15.23 -0.55
CA PRO A 81 -9.07 -15.52 -0.84
C PRO A 81 -9.48 -16.96 -0.50
N THR A 82 -8.61 -17.93 -0.78
CA THR A 82 -8.87 -19.37 -0.51
C THR A 82 -8.46 -19.82 0.89
N LYS A 83 -7.24 -19.49 1.33
CA LYS A 83 -6.66 -20.00 2.59
C LYS A 83 -7.10 -19.19 3.82
N GLY A 84 -7.58 -17.96 3.61
CA GLY A 84 -7.94 -17.03 4.68
C GLY A 84 -6.75 -16.41 5.42
N SER A 85 -5.51 -16.84 5.16
CA SER A 85 -4.32 -16.27 5.81
C SER A 85 -4.24 -14.75 5.60
N ILE A 86 -3.93 -14.02 6.66
CA ILE A 86 -3.88 -12.55 6.66
C ILE A 86 -2.42 -12.13 6.70
N LYS A 87 -1.95 -11.40 5.69
CA LYS A 87 -0.63 -10.77 5.68
C LYS A 87 -0.78 -9.32 6.14
N ILE A 88 -0.13 -8.97 7.23
CA ILE A 88 0.01 -7.58 7.69
C ILE A 88 1.27 -6.99 7.06
N ASN A 89 1.12 -5.93 6.26
CA ASN A 89 2.21 -5.32 5.52
C ASN A 89 3.15 -4.53 6.43
N PHE A 90 2.59 -3.76 7.38
CA PHE A 90 3.35 -2.94 8.32
C PHE A 90 3.01 -3.37 9.76
N PRO A 91 3.66 -4.41 10.32
CA PRO A 91 3.33 -4.90 11.65
C PRO A 91 3.84 -4.00 12.79
N ASP A 92 4.68 -3.02 12.46
CA ASP A 92 5.22 -1.98 13.31
C ASP A 92 4.42 -0.67 13.26
N LYS A 93 3.37 -0.61 12.44
CA LYS A 93 2.48 0.54 12.33
C LYS A 93 1.05 0.15 12.65
N GLU A 94 0.31 1.09 13.20
CA GLU A 94 -1.13 1.03 13.31
C GLU A 94 -1.79 1.64 12.06
N VAL A 95 -3.08 1.36 11.86
CA VAL A 95 -3.80 1.79 10.64
C VAL A 95 -3.80 3.30 10.47
N TRP A 96 -3.89 4.05 11.58
CA TRP A 96 -3.90 5.51 11.58
C TRP A 96 -2.51 6.14 11.36
N GLU A 97 -1.43 5.34 11.38
CA GLU A 97 -0.06 5.80 11.13
C GLU A 97 0.35 5.61 9.67
N LEU A 98 -0.53 5.07 8.83
CA LEU A 98 -0.30 4.92 7.40
C LEU A 98 -0.50 6.24 6.66
N GLU A 99 0.50 6.63 5.89
CA GLU A 99 0.41 7.73 4.93
C GLU A 99 -0.59 7.42 3.81
N HIS A 100 -0.52 6.21 3.25
CA HIS A 100 -1.46 5.72 2.26
C HIS A 100 -2.17 4.46 2.78
N SER A 101 -3.50 4.46 2.74
CA SER A 101 -4.33 3.33 3.19
C SER A 101 -5.04 2.61 2.03
N CYS A 102 -5.08 3.20 0.84
CA CYS A 102 -5.84 2.69 -0.31
C CYS A 102 -5.01 2.74 -1.60
N ALA A 103 -4.86 1.58 -2.26
CA ALA A 103 -4.15 1.49 -3.53
C ALA A 103 -4.84 2.26 -4.67
N LEU A 104 -6.17 2.40 -4.62
CA LEU A 104 -6.90 3.20 -5.62
C LEU A 104 -6.64 4.69 -5.47
N ASP A 105 -6.50 5.19 -4.23
CA ASP A 105 -6.18 6.61 -4.02
C ASP A 105 -4.77 6.92 -4.53
N VAL A 106 -3.83 6.00 -4.31
CA VAL A 106 -2.46 6.12 -4.85
C VAL A 106 -2.51 6.09 -6.39
N ALA A 107 -3.27 5.18 -7.00
CA ALA A 107 -3.41 5.12 -8.46
C ALA A 107 -4.04 6.40 -9.06
N ASP A 108 -4.98 7.02 -8.36
CA ASP A 108 -5.62 8.27 -8.79
C ASP A 108 -4.63 9.46 -8.85
N THR A 109 -3.50 9.39 -8.12
CA THR A 109 -2.43 10.41 -8.19
C THR A 109 -1.57 10.32 -9.46
N GLY A 110 -1.68 9.23 -10.22
CA GLY A 110 -0.93 9.01 -11.45
C GLY A 110 0.28 8.09 -11.27
N GLY A 111 1.28 8.27 -12.12
CA GLY A 111 2.48 7.44 -12.14
C GLY A 111 3.42 7.73 -10.97
N ILE A 112 3.85 6.68 -10.28
CA ILE A 112 4.85 6.71 -9.21
C ILE A 112 6.01 5.75 -9.54
N THR A 113 7.16 5.98 -8.92
CA THR A 113 8.38 5.20 -9.11
C THR A 113 8.29 3.80 -8.46
N LEU A 114 9.16 2.89 -8.87
CA LEU A 114 9.23 1.54 -8.27
C LEU A 114 9.65 1.59 -6.79
N GLU A 115 10.43 2.61 -6.44
CA GLU A 115 10.88 2.94 -5.09
C GLU A 115 9.68 3.34 -4.22
N GLU A 116 8.89 4.33 -4.65
CA GLU A 116 7.68 4.79 -3.94
C GLU A 116 6.67 3.65 -3.79
N VAL A 117 6.43 2.86 -4.84
CA VAL A 117 5.56 1.66 -4.75
C VAL A 117 6.09 0.68 -3.70
N GLY A 118 7.41 0.50 -3.64
CA GLY A 118 8.07 -0.37 -2.67
C GLY A 118 7.83 0.11 -1.24
N GLU A 119 7.97 1.40 -0.99
CA GLU A 119 7.70 2.02 0.32
C GLU A 119 6.23 1.86 0.73
N ILE A 120 5.30 2.10 -0.19
CA ILE A 120 3.85 2.00 0.02
C ILE A 120 3.40 0.57 0.35
N LEU A 121 4.02 -0.44 -0.27
CA LEU A 121 3.65 -1.86 -0.11
C LEU A 121 4.53 -2.63 0.87
N ASN A 122 5.53 -1.98 1.48
CA ASN A 122 6.60 -2.62 2.25
C ASN A 122 7.28 -3.77 1.49
N LEU A 123 7.67 -3.49 0.24
CA LEU A 123 8.38 -4.40 -0.65
C LEU A 123 9.67 -3.77 -1.13
N THR A 124 10.67 -4.61 -1.44
CA THR A 124 11.88 -4.08 -2.06
C THR A 124 11.57 -3.59 -3.47
N ARG A 125 12.27 -2.55 -3.92
CA ARG A 125 12.21 -2.07 -5.30
C ARG A 125 12.38 -3.19 -6.32
N GLU A 126 13.34 -4.09 -6.10
CA GLU A 126 13.56 -5.23 -6.99
C GLU A 126 12.36 -6.18 -7.03
N ARG A 127 11.67 -6.37 -5.88
CA ARG A 127 10.44 -7.16 -5.86
C ARG A 127 9.33 -6.49 -6.67
N ILE A 128 9.18 -5.17 -6.60
CA ILE A 128 8.22 -4.44 -7.43
C ILE A 128 8.55 -4.59 -8.91
N ARG A 129 9.82 -4.41 -9.30
CA ARG A 129 10.29 -4.62 -10.69
C ARG A 129 9.94 -6.02 -11.21
N GLN A 130 10.12 -7.05 -10.39
CA GLN A 130 9.75 -8.42 -10.75
C GLN A 130 8.25 -8.59 -10.95
N LEU A 131 7.44 -8.01 -10.06
CA LEU A 131 5.98 -8.06 -10.16
C LEU A 131 5.46 -7.31 -11.38
N GLU A 132 6.05 -6.16 -11.71
CA GLU A 132 5.76 -5.40 -12.92
C GLU A 132 6.05 -6.24 -14.17
N ALA A 133 7.25 -6.81 -14.28
CA ALA A 133 7.62 -7.67 -15.41
C ALA A 133 6.70 -8.89 -15.53
N GLU A 134 6.35 -9.53 -14.41
CA GLU A 134 5.40 -10.64 -14.39
C GLU A 134 3.99 -10.19 -14.83
N GLY A 135 3.55 -9.01 -14.39
CA GLY A 135 2.28 -8.40 -14.75
C GLY A 135 2.17 -8.11 -16.25
N LEU A 136 3.17 -7.47 -16.83
CA LEU A 136 3.25 -7.20 -18.27
C LEU A 136 3.20 -8.50 -19.09
N ARG A 137 3.95 -9.53 -18.67
CA ARG A 137 3.93 -10.84 -19.32
C ARG A 137 2.55 -11.51 -19.28
N LYS A 138 1.83 -11.40 -18.15
CA LYS A 138 0.47 -11.93 -18.02
C LYS A 138 -0.52 -11.17 -18.90
N LEU A 139 -0.35 -9.86 -19.00
CA LEU A 139 -1.18 -9.01 -19.84
C LEU A 139 -0.99 -9.34 -21.32
N GLU A 140 0.26 -9.52 -21.75
CA GLU A 140 0.59 -9.96 -23.11
C GLU A 140 -0.01 -11.32 -23.43
N ALA A 141 0.12 -12.30 -22.52
CA ALA A 141 -0.48 -13.63 -22.69
C ALA A 141 -2.02 -13.61 -22.74
N ALA A 142 -2.66 -12.58 -22.18
CA ALA A 142 -4.10 -12.36 -22.24
C ALA A 142 -4.55 -11.60 -23.51
N GLY A 143 -3.64 -11.30 -24.43
CA GLY A 143 -3.92 -10.58 -25.68
C GLY A 143 -3.87 -9.05 -25.56
N GLY A 144 -3.33 -8.51 -24.45
CA GLY A 144 -3.24 -7.08 -24.20
C GLY A 144 -2.01 -6.39 -24.83
N SER A 145 -1.54 -6.84 -25.99
CA SER A 145 -0.26 -6.37 -26.59
C SER A 145 -0.22 -4.86 -26.82
N GLU A 146 -1.28 -4.27 -27.38
CA GLU A 146 -1.38 -2.80 -27.58
C GLU A 146 -1.31 -2.04 -26.25
N LEU A 147 -1.93 -2.57 -25.20
CA LEU A 147 -1.90 -1.97 -23.86
C LEU A 147 -0.50 -2.09 -23.23
N VAL A 148 0.20 -3.20 -23.45
CA VAL A 148 1.60 -3.36 -23.01
C VAL A 148 2.49 -2.33 -23.70
N GLU A 149 2.36 -2.15 -25.00
CA GLU A 149 3.11 -1.14 -25.76
C GLU A 149 2.83 0.28 -25.25
N TYR A 150 1.56 0.59 -24.99
CA TYR A 150 1.17 1.86 -24.37
C TYR A 150 1.81 2.05 -22.99
N LEU A 151 1.74 1.05 -22.10
CA LEU A 151 2.28 1.17 -20.73
C LEU A 151 3.81 1.28 -20.71
N VAL A 152 4.51 0.55 -21.59
CA VAL A 152 5.98 0.58 -21.68
C VAL A 152 6.48 1.89 -22.32
N SER A 153 5.68 2.52 -23.18
CA SER A 153 6.02 3.82 -23.79
C SER A 153 5.74 5.02 -22.88
N GLN A 154 5.01 4.84 -21.77
CA GLN A 154 4.82 5.91 -20.79
C GLN A 154 6.16 6.27 -20.12
N PRO A 155 6.48 7.56 -19.97
CA PRO A 155 7.63 7.98 -19.19
C PRO A 155 7.44 7.53 -17.75
N ARG A 156 8.45 6.87 -17.17
CA ARG A 156 8.46 6.61 -15.72
C ARG A 156 8.57 7.95 -15.03
N VAL A 157 7.47 8.41 -14.43
CA VAL A 157 7.44 9.67 -13.69
C VAL A 157 8.39 9.51 -12.50
N GLY A 158 9.54 10.18 -12.56
CA GLY A 158 10.42 10.38 -11.41
C GLY A 158 9.89 11.58 -10.63
N GLY A 159 9.22 11.35 -9.52
CA GLY A 159 8.76 12.40 -8.62
C GLY A 159 9.97 13.04 -7.93
N GLY A 160 10.43 14.17 -8.48
CA GLY A 160 11.18 15.15 -7.71
C GLY A 160 10.21 15.92 -6.81
N LEU A 161 10.38 15.76 -5.51
CA LEU A 161 10.15 16.76 -4.48
C LEU A 161 11.44 16.94 -3.70
#